data_AF-H3D651-F1
#
_entry.id   AF-H3D651-F1
#
_cell.length_a   1.000
_cell.length_b   1.000
_cell.length_c   1.000
_cell.angle_alpha   90.00
_cell.angle_beta   90.00
_cell.angle_gamma   90.00
#
_symmetry.space_group_name_H-M   'P 1'
#
loop_
_entity.id
_entity.type
_entity.pdbx_description
1 polymer ?
#
loop_
_entity_poly.entity_id
_entity_poly.type
_entity_poly.pdbx_seq_one_letter_code
_entity_poly.pdbx_strand_id
1 'polypeptide(L)'
;MSCGHAVTPESLTGWCRSLLDQGQYKFKCPALKEGTLQRCDAEWSYQEVRRLADLTTEEMEHFEESMARLSAKEHCDYRSCPGCKTYTERKDLNNLNVRCTICTKDKEKPFEFCWQCMKPWKGPAPRADGCSNEGC
;
A
#
# COMPACT_ATOMS: atom_id res chain seq x y z
N MET A 1 -19.00 17.44 -3.91
CA MET A 1 -18.02 17.04 -2.89
C MET A 1 -18.09 17.99 -1.68
N SER A 2 -17.47 17.64 -0.56
CA SER A 2 -17.39 18.40 0.70
C SER A 2 -16.74 19.77 0.52
N CYS A 3 -15.88 19.91 -0.49
CA CYS A 3 -15.27 21.18 -0.90
C CYS A 3 -16.18 22.10 -1.73
N GLY A 4 -17.47 21.75 -1.93
CA GLY A 4 -18.45 22.57 -2.66
C GLY A 4 -18.35 22.53 -4.19
N HIS A 5 -17.24 22.02 -4.76
CA HIS A 5 -17.10 21.85 -6.20
C HIS A 5 -17.92 20.67 -6.73
N ALA A 6 -18.59 20.91 -7.87
CA ALA A 6 -19.40 19.93 -8.58
C ALA A 6 -18.53 18.98 -9.41
N VAL A 7 -18.95 17.71 -9.45
CA VAL A 7 -18.37 16.64 -10.26
C VAL A 7 -19.51 15.72 -10.69
N THR A 8 -19.44 15.14 -11.88
CA THR A 8 -20.32 14.02 -12.24
C THR A 8 -19.72 12.71 -11.71
N PRO A 9 -20.53 11.66 -11.43
CA PRO A 9 -20.02 10.38 -10.97
C PRO A 9 -18.92 9.81 -11.88
N GLU A 10 -19.10 9.89 -13.21
CA GLU A 10 -18.15 9.35 -14.19
C GLU A 10 -16.83 10.13 -14.18
N SER A 11 -16.91 11.47 -14.11
CA SER A 11 -15.73 12.33 -14.02
C SER A 11 -14.95 12.10 -12.73
N LEU A 12 -15.65 11.83 -11.63
CA LEU A 12 -15.06 11.53 -10.33
C LEU A 12 -14.34 10.17 -10.36
N THR A 13 -15.00 9.13 -10.86
CA THR A 13 -14.41 7.79 -11.04
C THR A 13 -13.15 7.85 -11.89
N GLY A 14 -13.22 8.49 -13.06
CA GLY A 14 -12.07 8.61 -13.96
C GLY A 14 -10.90 9.37 -13.35
N TRP A 15 -11.18 10.48 -12.66
CA TRP A 15 -10.16 11.27 -11.98
C TRP A 15 -9.47 10.47 -10.87
N CYS A 16 -10.22 9.87 -9.97
CA CYS A 16 -9.68 9.07 -8.87
C CYS A 16 -8.89 7.85 -9.37
N ARG A 17 -9.34 7.18 -10.43
CA ARG A 17 -8.57 6.10 -11.06
C ARG A 17 -7.22 6.60 -11.57
N SER A 18 -7.21 7.74 -12.28
CA SER A 18 -5.97 8.31 -12.81
C SER A 18 -4.96 8.68 -11.72
N LEU A 19 -5.44 9.06 -10.52
CA LEU A 19 -4.57 9.34 -9.38
C LEU A 19 -3.91 8.06 -8.85
N LEU A 20 -4.67 6.97 -8.74
CA LEU A 20 -4.12 5.67 -8.31
C LEU A 20 -3.08 5.14 -9.31
N ASP A 21 -3.32 5.32 -10.61
CA ASP A 21 -2.37 4.94 -11.67
C ASP A 21 -1.06 5.73 -11.59
N GLN A 22 -1.13 6.99 -11.12
CA GLN A 22 0.03 7.84 -10.84
C GLN A 22 0.67 7.56 -9.47
N GLY A 23 0.17 6.56 -8.73
CA GLY A 23 0.67 6.21 -7.40
C GLY A 23 0.20 7.14 -6.28
N GLN A 24 -0.81 7.97 -6.51
CA GLN A 24 -1.42 8.83 -5.50
C GLN A 24 -2.67 8.16 -4.92
N TYR A 25 -2.69 7.93 -3.61
CA TYR A 25 -3.85 7.33 -2.92
C TYR A 25 -4.69 8.35 -2.14
N LYS A 26 -4.28 9.62 -2.14
CA LYS A 26 -5.05 10.74 -1.57
C LYS A 26 -5.81 11.43 -2.69
N PHE A 27 -7.14 11.34 -2.66
CA PHE A 27 -7.98 11.98 -3.67
C PHE A 27 -8.13 13.47 -3.35
N LYS A 28 -7.85 14.32 -4.33
CA LYS A 28 -7.93 15.77 -4.16
C LYS A 28 -8.75 16.40 -5.26
N CYS A 29 -9.42 17.50 -4.90
CA CYS A 29 -10.22 18.29 -5.83
C CYS A 29 -9.35 18.93 -6.92
N PRO A 30 -9.61 18.64 -8.21
CA PRO A 30 -8.86 19.23 -9.32
C PRO A 30 -9.34 20.64 -9.70
N ALA A 31 -10.48 21.10 -9.15
CA ALA A 31 -11.08 22.38 -9.51
C ALA A 31 -10.18 23.55 -9.11
N LEU A 32 -10.31 24.67 -9.81
CA LEU A 32 -9.68 25.94 -9.42
C LEU A 32 -10.55 26.66 -8.40
N LYS A 33 -9.92 27.37 -7.45
CA LYS A 33 -10.66 28.28 -6.57
C LYS A 33 -11.19 29.45 -7.39
N GLU A 34 -12.42 29.85 -7.09
CA GLU A 34 -13.15 30.88 -7.84
C GLU A 34 -12.32 32.16 -8.03
N GLY A 35 -12.21 32.61 -9.27
CA GLY A 35 -11.44 33.82 -9.63
C GLY A 35 -9.91 33.67 -9.56
N THR A 36 -9.37 32.46 -9.39
CA THR A 36 -7.90 32.24 -9.31
C THR A 36 -7.42 31.11 -10.22
N LEU A 37 -6.11 31.07 -10.49
CA LEU A 37 -5.43 29.93 -11.11
C LEU A 37 -4.95 28.89 -10.08
N GLN A 38 -5.33 29.02 -8.82
CA GLN A 38 -4.93 28.08 -7.77
C GLN A 38 -5.91 26.91 -7.71
N ARG A 39 -5.37 25.68 -7.61
CA ARG A 39 -6.19 24.50 -7.37
C ARG A 39 -6.80 24.53 -5.98
N CYS A 40 -7.99 23.93 -5.86
CA CYS A 40 -8.69 23.73 -4.62
C CYS A 40 -7.88 22.79 -3.71
N ASP A 41 -7.44 21.65 -4.26
CA ASP A 41 -6.64 20.63 -3.58
C ASP A 41 -7.23 20.08 -2.27
N ALA A 42 -8.51 20.37 -2.00
CA ALA A 42 -9.23 19.80 -0.88
C ALA A 42 -9.23 18.27 -0.99
N GLU A 43 -8.79 17.61 0.08
CA GLU A 43 -8.74 16.15 0.15
C GLU A 43 -10.14 15.58 0.37
N TRP A 44 -10.47 14.55 -0.40
CA TRP A 44 -11.73 13.82 -0.33
C TRP A 44 -11.52 12.49 0.36
N SER A 45 -12.38 12.16 1.32
CA SER A 45 -12.35 10.84 1.94
C SER A 45 -12.78 9.78 0.93
N TYR A 46 -12.23 8.57 1.03
CA TYR A 46 -12.67 7.47 0.17
C TYR A 46 -14.15 7.13 0.39
N GLN A 47 -14.67 7.30 1.61
CA GLN A 47 -16.10 7.12 1.89
C GLN A 47 -16.97 8.09 1.08
N GLU A 48 -16.53 9.35 0.95
CA GLU A 48 -17.22 10.34 0.13
C GLU A 48 -17.12 10.00 -1.37
N VAL A 49 -15.91 9.65 -1.83
CA VAL A 49 -15.68 9.24 -3.22
C VAL A 49 -16.54 8.03 -3.56
N ARG A 50 -16.49 6.95 -2.78
CA ARG A 50 -17.26 5.72 -3.01
C ARG A 50 -18.77 5.94 -3.02
N ARG A 51 -19.28 6.91 -2.26
CA ARG A 51 -20.72 7.23 -2.23
C ARG A 51 -21.18 8.02 -3.46
N LEU A 52 -20.32 8.89 -3.99
CA LEU A 52 -20.68 9.84 -5.06
C LEU A 52 -20.20 9.39 -6.45
N ALA A 53 -19.15 8.57 -6.48
CA ALA A 53 -18.72 7.85 -7.67
C ALA A 53 -19.61 6.61 -7.81
N ASP A 54 -20.16 6.41 -9.01
CA ASP A 54 -20.99 5.25 -9.34
C ASP A 54 -20.09 4.03 -9.63
N LEU A 55 -19.30 3.64 -8.62
CA LEU A 55 -18.30 2.57 -8.76
C LEU A 55 -18.98 1.20 -8.80
N THR A 56 -18.59 0.35 -9.75
CA THR A 56 -18.94 -1.08 -9.68
C THR A 56 -18.19 -1.77 -8.54
N THR A 57 -18.62 -2.97 -8.16
CA THR A 57 -17.94 -3.79 -7.15
C THR A 57 -16.47 -4.02 -7.51
N GLU A 58 -16.19 -4.33 -8.77
CA GLU A 58 -14.83 -4.56 -9.28
C GLU A 58 -13.98 -3.28 -9.20
N GLU A 59 -14.58 -2.12 -9.48
CA GLU A 59 -13.90 -0.83 -9.35
C GLU A 59 -13.60 -0.47 -7.90
N MET A 60 -14.52 -0.77 -6.99
CA MET A 60 -14.29 -0.60 -5.55
C MET A 60 -13.13 -1.47 -5.07
N GLU A 61 -13.11 -2.76 -5.43
CA GLU A 61 -12.03 -3.69 -5.08
C GLU A 61 -10.67 -3.17 -5.59
N HIS A 62 -10.61 -2.74 -6.85
CA HIS A 62 -9.40 -2.16 -7.43
C HIS A 62 -8.94 -0.90 -6.68
N PHE A 63 -9.87 -0.02 -6.30
CA PHE A 63 -9.56 1.20 -5.56
C PHE A 63 -9.00 0.87 -4.17
N GLU A 64 -9.69 0.00 -3.42
CA GLU A 64 -9.29 -0.39 -2.07
C GLU A 64 -7.94 -1.08 -2.06
N GLU A 65 -7.70 -2.03 -2.98
CA GLU A 65 -6.41 -2.71 -3.12
C GLU A 65 -5.29 -1.73 -3.46
N SER A 66 -5.52 -0.85 -4.45
CA SER A 66 -4.53 0.13 -4.89
C SER A 66 -4.20 1.13 -3.79
N MET A 67 -5.22 1.65 -3.09
CA MET A 67 -5.03 2.56 -1.96
C MET A 67 -4.25 1.88 -0.83
N ALA A 68 -4.62 0.65 -0.46
CA ALA A 68 -3.93 -0.10 0.60
C ALA A 68 -2.46 -0.33 0.23
N ARG A 69 -2.18 -0.76 -1.01
CA ARG A 69 -0.83 -0.98 -1.51
C ARG A 69 0.02 0.29 -1.54
N LEU A 70 -0.55 1.41 -2.02
CA LEU A 70 0.16 2.69 -2.12
C LEU A 70 0.40 3.31 -0.75
N SER A 71 -0.58 3.26 0.15
CA SER A 71 -0.44 3.70 1.53
C SER A 71 0.62 2.88 2.27
N ALA A 72 0.57 1.55 2.14
CA ALA A 72 1.60 0.68 2.71
C ALA A 72 2.99 1.02 2.16
N LYS A 73 3.12 1.41 0.88
CA LYS A 73 4.43 1.75 0.29
C LYS A 73 5.01 3.02 0.90
N GLU A 74 4.17 3.95 1.32
CA GLU A 74 4.60 5.18 1.99
C GLU A 74 4.95 4.95 3.47
N HIS A 75 4.18 4.11 4.18
CA HIS A 75 4.24 4.03 5.64
C HIS A 75 4.85 2.74 6.20
N CYS A 76 4.95 1.66 5.43
CA CYS A 76 5.39 0.35 5.90
C CYS A 76 6.60 -0.16 5.09
N ASP A 77 7.64 -0.61 5.79
CA ASP A 77 8.65 -1.50 5.19
C ASP A 77 8.02 -2.90 5.12
N TYR A 78 7.35 -3.20 4.01
CA TYR A 78 6.77 -4.51 3.73
C TYR A 78 7.45 -5.18 2.55
N ARG A 79 7.57 -6.51 2.59
CA ARG A 79 8.13 -7.34 1.52
C ARG A 79 7.27 -8.58 1.30
N SER A 80 7.25 -9.07 0.06
CA SER A 80 6.58 -10.32 -0.29
C SER A 80 7.39 -11.51 0.24
N CYS A 81 6.75 -12.39 1.01
CA CYS A 81 7.37 -13.60 1.53
C CYS A 81 7.93 -14.46 0.38
N PRO A 82 9.19 -14.93 0.44
CA PRO A 82 9.77 -15.71 -0.65
C PRO A 82 9.04 -17.04 -0.88
N GLY A 83 8.40 -17.58 0.15
CA GLY A 83 7.61 -18.82 0.11
C GLY A 83 6.20 -18.64 -0.47
N CYS A 84 5.29 -17.99 0.28
CA CYS A 84 3.87 -17.89 -0.07
C CYS A 84 3.47 -16.61 -0.81
N LYS A 85 4.42 -15.69 -1.09
CA LYS A 85 4.20 -14.40 -1.77
C LYS A 85 3.29 -13.39 -1.06
N THR A 86 2.68 -13.75 0.06
CA THR A 86 1.92 -12.82 0.90
C THR A 86 2.84 -11.73 1.47
N TYR A 87 2.29 -10.54 1.68
CA TYR A 87 3.06 -9.44 2.27
C TYR A 87 3.37 -9.69 3.74
N THR A 88 4.58 -9.33 4.12
CA THR A 88 5.10 -9.40 5.48
C THR A 88 5.64 -8.03 5.84
N GLU A 89 5.33 -7.56 7.05
CA GLU A 89 5.83 -6.30 7.59
C GLU A 89 6.94 -6.59 8.61
N ARG A 90 8.01 -5.80 8.56
CA ARG A 90 9.08 -5.88 9.54
C ARG A 90 8.81 -4.92 10.69
N LYS A 91 8.42 -5.47 11.85
CA LYS A 91 8.16 -4.68 13.07
C LYS A 91 9.44 -4.12 13.72
N ASP A 92 10.52 -4.88 13.71
CA ASP A 92 11.80 -4.47 14.31
C ASP A 92 12.83 -4.17 13.22
N LEU A 93 13.16 -2.90 13.05
CA LEU A 93 14.13 -2.44 12.05
C LEU A 93 15.56 -2.89 12.37
N ASN A 94 15.84 -3.27 13.62
CA ASN A 94 17.13 -3.80 14.09
C ASN A 94 17.23 -5.33 13.99
N ASN A 95 16.26 -5.99 13.38
CA ASN A 95 16.29 -7.43 13.14
C ASN A 95 16.03 -7.75 11.67
N LEU A 96 17.02 -8.34 11.00
CA LEU A 96 16.89 -8.79 9.61
C LEU A 96 16.19 -10.15 9.50
N ASN A 97 16.01 -10.89 10.58
CA ASN A 97 15.25 -12.14 10.60
C ASN A 97 13.76 -11.83 10.62
N VAL A 98 13.04 -12.26 9.59
CA VAL A 98 11.59 -12.13 9.50
C VAL A 98 10.95 -13.51 9.40
N ARG A 99 9.94 -13.74 10.24
CA ARG A 99 9.15 -14.97 10.28
C ARG A 99 7.84 -14.78 9.54
N CYS A 100 7.57 -15.61 8.54
CA CYS A 100 6.26 -15.65 7.89
C CYS A 100 5.31 -16.53 8.70
N THR A 101 4.26 -15.94 9.30
CA THR A 101 3.26 -16.66 10.09
C THR A 101 2.45 -17.67 9.26
N ILE A 102 2.15 -17.34 8.00
CA ILE A 102 1.40 -18.19 7.07
C ILE A 102 2.21 -19.44 6.72
N CYS A 103 3.41 -19.27 6.15
CA CYS A 103 4.29 -20.41 5.86
C CYS A 103 4.66 -21.21 7.11
N THR A 104 4.78 -20.57 8.27
CA THR A 104 5.08 -21.27 9.53
C THR A 104 3.93 -22.20 9.93
N LYS A 105 2.69 -21.73 9.76
CA LYS A 105 1.49 -22.51 10.01
C LYS A 105 1.32 -23.63 8.99
N ASP A 106 1.40 -23.32 7.69
CA ASP A 106 1.14 -24.30 6.61
C ASP A 106 2.16 -25.44 6.59
N LYS A 107 3.41 -25.15 6.99
CA LYS A 107 4.51 -26.14 7.00
C LYS A 107 4.72 -26.77 8.38
N GLU A 108 3.96 -26.36 9.39
CA GLU A 108 4.12 -26.74 10.80
C GLU A 108 5.56 -26.61 11.32
N LYS A 109 6.33 -25.65 10.76
CA LYS A 109 7.72 -25.39 11.13
C LYS A 109 8.08 -23.93 10.91
N PRO A 110 8.97 -23.32 11.71
CA PRO A 110 9.39 -21.94 11.52
C PRO A 110 9.87 -21.67 10.10
N PHE A 111 9.23 -20.71 9.43
CA PHE A 111 9.69 -20.21 8.14
C PHE A 111 10.26 -18.80 8.31
N GLU A 112 11.58 -18.73 8.33
CA GLU A 112 12.32 -17.50 8.56
C GLU A 112 13.25 -17.18 7.40
N PHE A 113 13.33 -15.90 7.04
CA PHE A 113 14.12 -15.41 5.93
C PHE A 113 14.76 -14.06 6.26
N CYS A 114 15.80 -13.71 5.51
CA CYS A 114 16.44 -12.42 5.62
C CYS A 114 15.64 -11.34 4.89
N TRP A 115 15.41 -10.21 5.57
CA TRP A 115 14.73 -9.05 5.01
C TRP A 115 15.42 -8.44 3.77
N GLN A 116 16.74 -8.51 3.70
CA GLN A 116 17.52 -7.91 2.61
C GLN A 116 17.58 -8.82 1.38
N CYS A 117 18.15 -10.03 1.52
CA CYS A 117 18.38 -10.92 0.38
C CYS A 117 17.21 -11.86 0.08
N MET A 118 16.17 -11.91 0.91
CA MET A 118 14.99 -12.77 0.77
C MET A 118 15.28 -14.28 0.74
N LYS A 119 16.51 -14.69 1.12
CA LYS A 119 16.91 -16.11 1.26
C LYS A 119 16.56 -16.63 2.67
N PRO A 120 16.49 -17.97 2.87
CA PRO A 120 16.33 -18.55 4.21
C PRO A 120 17.36 -17.99 5.19
N TRP A 121 16.90 -17.69 6.41
CA TRP A 121 17.75 -17.11 7.43
C TRP A 121 18.87 -18.08 7.85
N LYS A 122 20.10 -17.57 8.00
CA LYS A 122 21.22 -18.33 8.56
C LYS A 122 21.86 -17.56 9.72
N GLY A 123 22.27 -18.30 10.74
CA GLY A 123 22.93 -17.75 11.91
C GLY A 123 21.98 -17.32 13.04
N PRO A 124 22.53 -16.73 14.11
CA PRO A 124 21.75 -16.33 15.28
C PRO A 124 20.81 -15.15 14.94
N ALA A 125 19.64 -15.15 15.57
CA ALA A 125 18.69 -14.04 15.57
C ALA A 125 18.34 -13.67 17.02
N PRO A 126 17.96 -12.42 17.32
CA PRO A 126 17.83 -11.27 16.41
C PRO A 126 19.17 -10.59 16.10
N ARG A 127 19.35 -10.04 14.89
CA ARG A 127 20.51 -9.17 14.54
C ARG A 127 20.26 -8.32 13.29
N ALA A 128 20.92 -7.16 13.20
CA ALA A 128 20.77 -6.20 12.09
C ALA A 128 21.93 -6.19 11.10
N ASP A 129 23.07 -6.78 11.47
CA ASP A 129 24.36 -6.66 10.77
C ASP A 129 24.58 -7.71 9.68
N GLY A 130 23.77 -8.77 9.61
CA GLY A 130 23.77 -9.71 8.48
C GLY A 130 23.06 -11.03 8.75
N CYS A 131 22.87 -11.83 7.70
CA CYS A 131 22.15 -13.12 7.74
C CYS A 131 23.00 -14.33 7.36
N SER A 132 24.33 -14.18 7.34
CA SER A 132 25.31 -15.24 6.99
C SER A 132 25.07 -15.96 5.65
N ASN A 133 24.26 -15.39 4.76
CA ASN A 133 24.17 -15.83 3.37
C ASN A 133 25.26 -15.14 2.56
N GLU A 134 25.92 -15.90 1.68
CA GLU A 134 26.90 -15.36 0.75
C GLU A 134 26.27 -14.31 -0.17
N GLY A 135 26.92 -13.15 -0.27
CA GLY A 135 26.49 -12.02 -1.09
C GLY A 135 25.24 -11.28 -0.58
N CYS A 136 24.89 -11.44 0.70
CA CYS A 136 23.86 -10.62 1.36
C CYS A 136 24.48 -9.37 2.00
#